data_AF-A0A357F0K6-F1
#
_entry.id   AF-A0A357F0K6-F1
#
_cell.length_a   1.000
_cell.length_b   1.000
_cell.length_c   1.000
_cell.angle_alpha   90.00
_cell.angle_beta   90.00
_cell.angle_gamma   90.00
#
_symmetry.space_group_name_H-M   'P 1'
#
loop_
_entity.id
_entity.type
_entity.pdbx_description
1 polymer ?
#
loop_
_entity_poly.entity_id
_entity_poly.type
_entity_poly.pdbx_seq_one_letter_code
_entity_poly.pdbx_strand_id
1 'polypeptide(L)'
;VPLRPIRLRASLREAGRKWKTFAGAGILSTFSAILFGGIVFGVSFAVLFLIGWAFVSARASVFLSLAASGLMGFAAFLLASVLLMLAASVVMMEKTTVLRSLRRSANLVRRSFLTSVAALLIMFMIPAAAAGVISLFVNSTAAAIENKVGAIEEKASDAPPPAPPPAADGEKREGGIRFSYPGSRVRVNDNNGSPKNPIRDALLESLLQIILLPLQIIVTSFTAIIVALLYLKTRQAGGETLRDLLSKFEETDAPRKKWQERMRGRLLQSGRTSSNP
;
A
#
# COMPACT_ATOMS: atom_id res chain seq x y z
N VAL A 1 4.45 12.04 -37.55
CA VAL A 1 3.14 12.63 -37.20
C VAL A 1 3.35 13.59 -36.03
N PRO A 2 3.08 14.90 -36.16
CA PRO A 2 3.22 15.83 -35.04
C PRO A 2 2.18 15.52 -33.97
N LEU A 3 2.63 15.27 -32.73
CA LEU A 3 1.78 15.05 -31.57
C LEU A 3 1.01 16.35 -31.28
N ARG A 4 -0.32 16.32 -31.36
CA ARG A 4 -1.16 17.48 -31.00
C ARG A 4 -1.28 17.57 -29.47
N PRO A 5 -1.29 18.79 -28.90
CA PRO A 5 -1.35 18.98 -27.46
C PRO A 5 -2.66 18.42 -26.88
N ILE A 6 -2.52 17.55 -25.89
CA ILE A 6 -3.61 16.89 -25.17
C ILE A 6 -4.37 17.96 -24.35
N ARG A 7 -5.70 18.00 -24.47
CA ARG A 7 -6.55 18.96 -23.73
C ARG A 7 -6.85 18.47 -22.31
N LEU A 8 -5.84 18.53 -21.44
CA LEU A 8 -5.91 18.10 -20.02
C LEU A 8 -7.09 18.73 -19.23
N ARG A 9 -7.52 19.94 -19.59
CA ARG A 9 -8.60 20.63 -18.87
C ARG A 9 -9.97 19.98 -19.04
N ALA A 10 -10.25 19.37 -20.20
CA ALA A 10 -11.53 18.74 -20.47
C ALA A 10 -11.67 17.42 -19.68
N SER A 11 -10.61 16.60 -19.72
CA SER A 11 -10.56 15.33 -18.98
C SER A 11 -10.61 15.53 -17.47
N LEU A 12 -9.92 16.54 -16.92
CA LEU A 12 -9.98 16.88 -15.49
C LEU A 12 -11.39 17.30 -15.04
N ARG A 13 -12.13 18.05 -15.86
CA ARG A 13 -13.50 18.48 -15.51
C ARG A 13 -14.48 17.31 -15.47
N GLU A 14 -14.28 16.34 -16.36
CA GLU A 14 -15.09 15.12 -16.40
C GLU A 14 -14.74 14.17 -15.25
N ALA A 15 -13.45 14.07 -14.89
CA ALA A 15 -13.00 13.37 -13.69
C ALA A 15 -13.59 14.00 -12.42
N GLY A 16 -13.58 15.33 -12.30
CA GLY A 16 -14.18 16.04 -11.16
C GLY A 16 -15.67 15.78 -10.99
N ARG A 17 -16.44 15.68 -12.08
CA ARG A 17 -17.88 15.33 -12.01
C ARG A 17 -18.13 13.91 -11.50
N LYS A 18 -17.22 12.97 -11.79
CA LYS A 18 -17.34 11.55 -11.38
C LYS A 18 -16.65 11.23 -10.07
N TRP A 19 -15.97 12.21 -9.45
CA TRP A 19 -15.18 11.99 -8.24
C TRP A 19 -16.00 11.38 -7.09
N LYS A 20 -17.26 11.79 -6.90
CA LYS A 20 -18.11 11.24 -5.84
C LYS A 20 -18.40 9.75 -6.03
N THR A 21 -18.69 9.33 -7.25
CA THR A 21 -18.92 7.91 -7.58
C THR A 21 -17.64 7.11 -7.39
N PHE A 22 -16.49 7.68 -7.77
CA PHE A 22 -15.19 7.06 -7.59
C PHE A 22 -14.83 6.89 -6.11
N ALA A 23 -14.94 7.96 -5.31
CA ALA A 23 -14.70 7.93 -3.88
C ALA A 23 -15.67 6.97 -3.16
N GLY A 24 -16.96 6.99 -3.53
CA GLY A 24 -17.96 6.08 -3.00
C GLY A 24 -17.65 4.61 -3.30
N ALA A 25 -17.23 4.30 -4.54
CA ALA A 25 -16.80 2.95 -4.91
C ALA A 25 -15.55 2.51 -4.15
N GLY A 26 -14.59 3.41 -3.93
CA GLY A 26 -13.36 3.14 -3.15
C GLY A 26 -13.61 2.91 -1.65
N ILE A 27 -14.52 3.67 -1.05
CA ILE A 27 -14.91 3.46 0.35
C ILE A 27 -15.68 2.13 0.48
N LEU A 28 -16.64 1.89 -0.43
CA LEU A 28 -17.44 0.67 -0.42
C LEU A 28 -16.58 -0.58 -0.65
N SER A 29 -15.58 -0.53 -1.53
CA SER A 29 -14.64 -1.64 -1.73
C SER A 29 -13.83 -1.91 -0.47
N THR A 30 -13.30 -0.88 0.18
CA THR A 30 -12.49 -1.04 1.40
C THR A 30 -13.33 -1.66 2.52
N PHE A 31 -14.54 -1.15 2.72
CA PHE A 31 -15.45 -1.69 3.73
C PHE A 31 -15.87 -3.14 3.42
N SER A 32 -16.16 -3.44 2.15
CA SER A 32 -16.50 -4.79 1.72
C SER A 32 -15.35 -5.78 1.88
N ALA A 33 -14.09 -5.36 1.68
CA ALA A 33 -12.92 -6.21 1.91
C ALA A 33 -12.75 -6.55 3.39
N ILE A 34 -12.89 -5.55 4.28
CA ILE A 34 -12.81 -5.73 5.73
C ILE A 34 -13.94 -6.64 6.21
N LEU A 35 -15.16 -6.40 5.76
CA LEU A 35 -16.33 -7.20 6.14
C LEU A 35 -16.20 -8.65 5.68
N PHE A 36 -15.74 -8.88 4.45
CA PHE A 36 -15.49 -10.24 3.94
C PHE A 36 -14.38 -10.94 4.73
N GLY A 37 -13.25 -10.28 4.97
CA GLY A 37 -12.15 -10.83 5.77
C GLY A 37 -12.58 -11.16 7.21
N GLY A 38 -13.37 -10.27 7.83
CA GLY A 38 -13.91 -10.47 9.17
C GLY A 38 -14.90 -11.64 9.26
N ILE A 39 -15.78 -11.80 8.26
CA ILE A 39 -16.70 -12.94 8.19
C ILE A 39 -15.91 -14.25 8.06
N VAL A 40 -14.94 -14.32 7.13
CA VAL A 40 -14.12 -15.54 6.97
C VAL A 40 -13.34 -15.84 8.25
N PHE A 41 -12.75 -14.82 8.88
CA PHE A 41 -12.07 -14.98 10.16
C PHE A 41 -13.00 -15.57 11.23
N GLY A 42 -14.20 -14.99 11.40
CA GLY A 42 -15.15 -15.42 12.42
C GLY A 42 -15.67 -16.85 12.19
N VAL A 43 -16.00 -17.18 10.93
CA VAL A 43 -16.46 -18.54 10.56
C VAL A 43 -15.34 -19.56 10.76
N SER A 44 -14.14 -19.29 10.25
CA SER A 44 -13.00 -20.18 10.41
C SER A 44 -12.61 -20.36 11.89
N PHE A 45 -12.66 -19.29 12.68
CA PHE A 45 -12.42 -19.35 14.12
C PHE A 45 -13.45 -20.24 14.81
N ALA A 46 -14.74 -20.05 14.55
CA ALA A 46 -15.81 -20.84 15.16
C ALA A 46 -15.66 -22.34 14.83
N VAL A 47 -15.41 -22.68 13.57
CA VAL A 47 -15.23 -24.07 13.13
C VAL A 47 -13.99 -24.70 13.77
N LEU A 48 -12.83 -24.05 13.69
CA LEU A 48 -11.58 -24.57 14.26
C LEU A 48 -11.62 -24.64 15.78
N PHE A 49 -12.30 -23.69 16.43
CA PHE A 49 -12.50 -23.69 17.87
C PHE A 49 -13.37 -24.87 18.32
N LEU A 50 -14.48 -25.15 17.63
CA LEU A 50 -15.33 -26.31 17.93
C LEU A 50 -14.59 -27.64 17.76
N ILE A 51 -13.83 -27.78 16.68
CA ILE A 51 -12.99 -28.97 16.44
C ILE A 51 -11.91 -29.08 17.51
N GLY A 52 -11.18 -28.00 17.78
CA GLY A 52 -10.13 -27.97 18.77
C GLY A 52 -10.63 -28.25 20.18
N TRP A 53 -11.83 -27.77 20.53
CA TRP A 53 -12.46 -28.04 21.82
C TRP A 53 -12.86 -29.52 21.99
N ALA A 54 -13.20 -30.20 20.90
CA ALA A 54 -13.56 -31.62 20.93
C ALA A 54 -12.35 -32.57 21.06
N PHE A 55 -11.18 -32.19 20.53
CA PHE A 55 -10.02 -33.10 20.43
C PHE A 55 -8.77 -32.66 21.21
N VAL A 56 -8.67 -31.38 21.58
CA VAL A 56 -7.46 -30.77 22.17
C VAL A 56 -7.83 -30.05 23.48
N SER A 57 -6.86 -29.82 24.36
CA SER A 57 -7.07 -29.06 25.59
C SER A 57 -7.64 -27.66 25.32
N ALA A 58 -8.59 -27.23 26.15
CA ALA A 58 -9.34 -25.97 25.97
C ALA A 58 -8.45 -24.72 25.86
N ARG A 59 -7.24 -24.74 26.44
CA ARG A 59 -6.30 -23.62 26.34
C ARG A 59 -5.57 -23.62 24.99
N ALA A 60 -5.09 -24.77 24.53
CA ALA A 60 -4.35 -24.87 23.28
C ALA A 60 -5.26 -24.66 22.06
N SER A 61 -6.52 -25.10 22.12
CA SER A 61 -7.48 -24.92 21.03
C SER A 61 -7.73 -23.45 20.70
N VAL A 62 -7.80 -22.57 21.70
CA VAL A 62 -7.99 -21.12 21.49
C VAL A 62 -6.82 -20.50 20.73
N PHE A 63 -5.57 -20.80 21.13
CA PHE A 63 -4.41 -20.22 20.46
C PHE A 63 -4.26 -20.74 19.03
N LEU A 64 -4.46 -22.05 18.83
CA LEU A 64 -4.33 -22.66 17.51
C LEU A 64 -5.43 -22.17 16.56
N SER A 65 -6.68 -22.08 17.04
CA SER A 65 -7.79 -21.58 16.23
C SER A 65 -7.62 -20.11 15.89
N LEU A 66 -7.16 -19.28 16.84
CA LEU A 66 -6.93 -17.86 16.61
C LEU A 66 -5.80 -17.60 15.61
N ALA A 67 -4.67 -18.33 15.73
CA ALA A 67 -3.56 -18.20 14.80
C ALA A 67 -3.96 -18.63 13.37
N ALA A 68 -4.61 -19.79 13.25
CA ALA A 68 -5.04 -20.31 11.95
C ALA A 68 -6.17 -19.47 11.32
N SER A 69 -7.16 -19.04 12.11
CA SER A 69 -8.24 -18.17 11.62
C SER A 69 -7.71 -16.80 11.25
N GLY A 70 -6.74 -16.26 12.01
CA GLY A 70 -6.05 -15.01 11.70
C GLY A 70 -5.38 -15.06 10.33
N LEU A 71 -4.67 -16.15 10.05
CA LEU A 71 -3.98 -16.35 8.77
C LEU A 71 -4.97 -16.51 7.61
N MET A 72 -6.06 -17.29 7.80
CA MET A 72 -7.13 -17.41 6.81
C MET A 72 -7.88 -16.09 6.57
N GLY A 73 -8.23 -15.37 7.64
CA GLY A 73 -8.93 -14.09 7.57
C GLY A 73 -8.10 -13.03 6.86
N PHE A 74 -6.79 -12.99 7.14
CA PHE A 74 -5.84 -12.13 6.45
C PHE A 74 -5.73 -12.49 4.96
N ALA A 75 -5.60 -13.78 4.62
CA ALA A 75 -5.57 -14.22 3.23
C ALA A 75 -6.87 -13.87 2.48
N ALA A 76 -8.03 -14.05 3.11
CA ALA A 76 -9.34 -13.68 2.56
C ALA A 76 -9.48 -12.17 2.36
N PHE A 77 -8.99 -11.37 3.31
CA PHE A 77 -8.94 -9.91 3.20
C PHE A 77 -8.09 -9.47 2.01
N LEU A 78 -6.90 -10.03 1.82
CA LEU A 78 -6.02 -9.73 0.68
C LEU A 78 -6.68 -10.09 -0.65
N LEU A 79 -7.29 -11.27 -0.73
CA LEU A 79 -8.02 -11.72 -1.92
C LEU A 79 -9.19 -10.80 -2.26
N ALA A 80 -9.99 -10.43 -1.27
CA ALA A 80 -11.10 -9.49 -1.44
C ALA A 80 -10.59 -8.10 -1.86
N SER A 81 -9.52 -7.62 -1.23
CA SER A 81 -8.90 -6.34 -1.58
C SER A 81 -8.50 -6.28 -3.06
N VAL A 82 -7.87 -7.34 -3.59
CA VAL A 82 -7.53 -7.41 -5.02
C VAL A 82 -8.76 -7.49 -5.91
N LEU A 83 -9.73 -8.33 -5.58
CA LEU A 83 -10.97 -8.44 -6.35
C LEU A 83 -11.69 -7.09 -6.48
N LEU A 84 -11.63 -6.29 -5.42
CA LEU A 84 -12.28 -5.00 -5.33
C LEU A 84 -11.41 -3.84 -5.85
N MET A 85 -10.09 -3.99 -5.90
CA MET A 85 -9.18 -3.00 -6.48
C MET A 85 -9.45 -2.78 -7.98
N LEU A 86 -9.82 -3.85 -8.70
CA LEU A 86 -10.23 -3.76 -10.11
C LEU A 86 -11.65 -3.21 -10.29
N ALA A 87 -12.47 -3.17 -9.24
CA ALA A 87 -13.84 -2.69 -9.35
C ALA A 87 -13.91 -1.21 -9.69
N ALA A 88 -13.04 -0.39 -9.09
CA ALA A 88 -13.03 1.06 -9.30
C ALA A 88 -12.75 1.44 -10.76
N SER A 89 -11.78 0.77 -11.40
CA SER A 89 -11.44 1.01 -12.81
C SER A 89 -12.52 0.53 -13.77
N VAL A 90 -13.21 -0.59 -13.47
CA VAL A 90 -14.33 -1.08 -14.29
C VAL A 90 -15.56 -0.17 -14.17
N VAL A 91 -15.92 0.27 -12.96
CA VAL A 91 -17.05 1.19 -12.73
C VAL A 91 -16.89 2.49 -13.53
N MET A 92 -15.67 3.02 -13.61
CA MET A 92 -15.41 4.27 -14.33
C MET A 92 -15.71 4.16 -15.84
N MET A 93 -15.50 2.99 -16.43
CA MET A 93 -15.60 2.80 -17.87
C MET A 93 -16.97 2.34 -18.35
N GLU A 94 -17.64 1.46 -17.61
CA GLU A 94 -18.85 0.83 -18.13
C GLU A 94 -20.13 1.63 -17.88
N LYS A 95 -20.10 2.71 -17.09
CA LYS A 95 -21.31 3.46 -16.65
C LYS A 95 -22.42 2.53 -16.09
N THR A 96 -22.05 1.33 -15.64
CA THR A 96 -22.98 0.33 -15.10
C THR A 96 -23.14 0.51 -13.60
N THR A 97 -24.21 -0.05 -13.06
CA THR A 97 -24.40 -0.12 -11.61
C THR A 97 -23.26 -0.90 -10.95
N VAL A 98 -22.78 -0.39 -9.81
CA VAL A 98 -21.61 -0.90 -9.07
C VAL A 98 -21.63 -2.41 -8.85
N LEU A 99 -22.80 -3.01 -8.65
CA LEU A 99 -22.95 -4.45 -8.44
C LEU A 99 -22.71 -5.28 -9.71
N ARG A 100 -23.14 -4.81 -10.89
CA ARG A 100 -22.93 -5.54 -12.15
C ARG A 100 -21.47 -5.52 -12.57
N SER A 101 -20.80 -4.37 -12.42
CA SER A 101 -19.37 -4.24 -12.69
C SER A 101 -18.53 -5.12 -11.75
N LEU A 102 -18.90 -5.20 -10.46
CA LEU A 102 -18.26 -6.09 -9.49
C LEU A 102 -18.39 -7.57 -9.86
N ARG A 103 -19.58 -8.02 -10.27
CA ARG A 103 -19.79 -9.43 -10.64
C ARG A 103 -18.98 -9.80 -11.89
N ARG A 104 -18.87 -8.86 -12.83
CA ARG A 104 -18.06 -9.03 -14.05
C ARG A 104 -16.56 -9.01 -13.76
N SER A 105 -16.10 -8.09 -12.90
CA SER A 105 -14.69 -8.03 -12.50
C SER A 105 -14.26 -9.29 -11.75
N ALA A 106 -15.12 -9.83 -10.88
CA ALA A 106 -14.87 -11.10 -10.20
C ALA A 106 -14.68 -12.27 -11.18
N ASN A 107 -15.47 -12.33 -12.25
CA ASN A 107 -15.33 -13.38 -13.26
C ASN A 107 -14.01 -13.24 -14.05
N LEU A 108 -13.60 -12.01 -14.36
CA LEU A 108 -12.31 -11.73 -14.99
C LEU A 108 -11.12 -12.14 -14.11
N VAL A 109 -11.15 -11.75 -12.83
CA VAL A 109 -10.09 -12.11 -11.87
C VAL A 109 -10.06 -13.62 -11.65
N ARG A 110 -11.20 -14.31 -11.66
CA ARG A 110 -11.23 -15.78 -11.56
C ARG A 110 -10.47 -16.45 -12.72
N ARG A 111 -10.51 -15.87 -13.92
CA ARG A 111 -9.77 -16.35 -15.09
C ARG A 111 -8.28 -16.01 -15.04
N SER A 112 -7.92 -14.87 -14.46
CA SER A 112 -6.52 -14.41 -14.35
C SER A 112 -5.95 -14.53 -12.93
N PHE A 113 -6.52 -15.41 -12.09
CA PHE A 113 -6.32 -15.43 -10.64
C PHE A 113 -4.84 -15.52 -10.27
N LEU A 114 -4.11 -16.42 -10.92
CA LEU A 114 -2.69 -16.66 -10.66
C LEU A 114 -1.86 -15.38 -10.88
N THR A 115 -2.14 -14.62 -11.94
CA THR A 115 -1.41 -13.38 -12.22
C THR A 115 -1.73 -12.27 -11.22
N SER A 116 -2.99 -12.20 -10.77
CA SER A 116 -3.42 -11.24 -9.76
C SER A 116 -2.80 -11.55 -8.39
N VAL A 117 -2.76 -12.83 -8.00
CA VAL A 117 -2.10 -13.29 -6.76
C VAL A 117 -0.60 -13.07 -6.83
N ALA A 118 0.05 -13.40 -7.95
CA ALA A 118 1.49 -13.17 -8.12
C ALA A 118 1.84 -11.67 -7.99
N ALA A 119 1.06 -10.79 -8.59
CA ALA A 119 1.25 -9.35 -8.45
C ALA A 119 1.08 -8.87 -7.00
N LEU A 120 0.12 -9.43 -6.26
CA LEU A 120 -0.10 -9.12 -4.85
C LEU A 120 1.09 -9.59 -3.99
N LEU A 121 1.55 -10.82 -4.22
CA LEU A 121 2.74 -11.36 -3.56
C LEU A 121 3.95 -10.47 -3.83
N ILE A 122 4.14 -10.00 -5.06
CA ILE A 122 5.23 -9.08 -5.39
C ILE A 122 5.05 -7.73 -4.67
N MET A 123 3.85 -7.15 -4.69
CA MET A 123 3.56 -5.88 -4.00
C MET A 123 3.77 -5.95 -2.50
N PHE A 124 3.59 -7.12 -1.88
CA PHE A 124 3.81 -7.32 -0.44
C PHE A 124 5.25 -7.73 -0.12
N MET A 125 5.85 -8.56 -0.97
CA MET A 125 7.22 -9.04 -0.80
C MET A 125 8.25 -7.94 -1.03
N ILE A 126 8.03 -7.00 -1.96
CA ILE A 126 9.01 -5.92 -2.18
C ILE A 126 9.18 -5.05 -0.93
N PRO A 127 8.11 -4.48 -0.32
CA PRO A 127 8.24 -3.74 0.93
C PRO A 127 8.79 -4.60 2.08
N ALA A 128 8.31 -5.83 2.23
CA ALA A 128 8.76 -6.72 3.31
C ALA A 128 10.24 -7.09 3.19
N ALA A 129 10.70 -7.44 1.99
CA ALA A 129 12.10 -7.72 1.70
C ALA A 129 12.96 -6.47 1.91
N ALA A 130 12.51 -5.30 1.47
CA ALA A 130 13.24 -4.06 1.67
C ALA A 130 13.35 -3.72 3.17
N ALA A 131 12.27 -3.86 3.94
CA ALA A 131 12.29 -3.66 5.40
C ALA A 131 13.23 -4.67 6.09
N GLY A 132 13.21 -5.94 5.67
CA GLY A 132 14.12 -6.97 6.17
C GLY A 132 15.58 -6.64 5.90
N VAL A 133 15.92 -6.24 4.67
CA VAL A 133 17.29 -5.83 4.30
C VAL A 133 17.73 -4.61 5.11
N ILE A 134 16.88 -3.59 5.25
CA ILE A 134 17.18 -2.40 6.06
C ILE A 134 17.43 -2.78 7.52
N SER A 135 16.61 -3.66 8.10
CA SER A 135 16.80 -4.13 9.48
C SER A 135 18.15 -4.82 9.68
N LEU A 136 18.58 -5.65 8.72
CA LEU A 136 19.91 -6.27 8.77
C LEU A 136 21.03 -5.23 8.74
N PHE A 137 20.93 -4.22 7.86
CA PHE A 137 21.91 -3.13 7.78
C PHE A 137 21.95 -2.28 9.05
N VAL A 138 20.80 -1.99 9.65
CA VAL A 138 20.72 -1.24 10.91
C VAL A 138 21.36 -2.03 12.05
N ASN A 139 21.05 -3.32 12.17
CA ASN A 139 21.63 -4.18 13.19
C ASN A 139 23.15 -4.34 13.03
N SER A 140 23.64 -4.53 11.81
CA SER A 140 25.09 -4.62 11.57
C SER A 140 25.82 -3.31 11.87
N THR A 141 25.19 -2.16 11.55
CA THR A 141 25.76 -0.84 11.82
C THR A 141 25.78 -0.54 13.30
N ALA A 142 24.69 -0.88 14.02
CA ALA A 142 24.62 -0.74 15.47
C ALA A 142 25.71 -1.57 16.16
N ALA A 143 25.89 -2.83 15.77
CA ALA A 143 26.94 -3.69 16.30
C ALA A 143 28.36 -3.17 16.02
N ALA A 144 28.61 -2.65 14.81
CA ALA A 144 29.91 -2.07 14.46
C ALA A 144 30.23 -0.81 15.26
N ILE A 145 29.23 0.03 15.54
CA ILE A 145 29.38 1.23 16.37
C ILE A 145 29.62 0.83 17.83
N GLU A 146 28.89 -0.15 18.37
CA GLU A 146 29.08 -0.61 19.75
C GLU A 146 30.50 -1.17 19.97
N ASN A 147 31.02 -1.97 19.03
CA ASN A 147 32.41 -2.45 19.08
C ASN A 147 33.44 -1.31 19.03
N LYS A 148 33.20 -0.27 18.22
CA LYS A 148 34.11 0.89 18.15
C LYS A 148 34.06 1.75 19.40
N VAL A 149 32.88 1.97 19.98
CA VAL A 149 32.72 2.78 21.20
C VAL A 149 33.33 2.06 22.40
N GLY A 150 33.10 0.75 22.54
CA GLY A 150 33.73 -0.04 23.59
C GLY A 150 35.26 0.00 23.54
N ALA A 151 35.84 -0.10 22.33
CA ALA A 151 37.29 0.01 22.14
C ALA A 151 37.87 1.42 22.47
N ILE A 152 37.04 2.47 22.41
CA ILE A 152 37.44 3.83 22.80
C ILE A 152 37.34 4.01 24.32
N GLU A 153 36.29 3.47 24.96
CA GLU A 153 36.16 3.48 26.42
C GLU A 153 37.27 2.66 27.10
N GLU A 154 37.64 1.51 26.54
CA GLU A 154 38.75 0.69 27.03
C GLU A 154 40.08 1.45 26.94
N LYS A 155 40.33 2.14 25.82
CA LYS A 155 41.53 3.01 25.67
C LYS A 155 41.51 4.25 26.56
N ALA A 156 40.34 4.76 26.94
CA ALA A 156 40.22 5.89 27.84
C ALA A 156 40.41 5.48 29.31
N SER A 157 40.14 4.21 29.65
CA SER A 157 40.34 3.65 30.99
C SER A 157 41.81 3.38 31.33
N ASP A 158 42.69 3.24 30.33
CA ASP A 158 44.14 3.05 30.51
C ASP A 158 44.94 4.37 30.59
N ALA A 159 44.27 5.53 30.55
CA ALA A 159 44.92 6.81 30.80
C ALA A 159 45.20 6.99 32.32
N PRO A 160 46.40 7.45 32.73
CA PRO A 160 46.72 7.68 34.14
C PRO A 160 45.71 8.63 34.78
N PRO A 161 45.29 8.40 36.05
CA PRO A 161 44.28 9.22 36.69
C PRO A 161 44.73 10.69 36.70
N PRO A 162 43.93 11.63 36.15
CA PRO A 162 44.20 13.04 36.31
C PRO A 162 44.16 13.38 37.81
N ALA A 163 45.12 14.20 38.25
CA ALA A 163 45.27 14.61 39.64
C ALA A 163 43.92 15.11 40.23
N PRO A 164 43.61 14.77 41.49
CA PRO A 164 42.33 15.10 42.09
C PRO A 164 42.09 16.61 42.07
N PRO A 165 40.99 17.09 41.47
CA PRO A 165 40.59 18.49 41.64
C PRO A 165 40.24 18.74 43.11
N PRO A 166 40.53 19.94 43.64
CA PRO A 166 40.23 20.28 45.03
C PRO A 166 38.72 20.15 45.28
N ALA A 167 38.40 19.58 46.44
CA ALA A 167 37.05 19.30 46.90
C ALA A 167 36.11 20.50 46.67
N ALA A 168 35.15 20.32 45.76
CA ALA A 168 33.99 21.17 45.62
C ALA A 168 32.79 20.36 46.09
N ASP A 169 32.14 20.91 47.10
CA ASP A 169 31.05 20.36 47.87
C ASP A 169 29.88 19.91 46.99
N GLY A 170 29.29 18.78 47.39
CA GLY A 170 28.38 18.00 46.58
C GLY A 170 27.06 18.69 46.24
N GLU A 171 26.68 18.56 44.98
CA GLU A 171 25.27 18.48 44.58
C GLU A 171 25.16 17.48 43.42
N LYS A 172 24.84 16.22 43.75
CA LYS A 172 24.40 15.22 42.75
C LYS A 172 23.03 15.65 42.24
N ARG A 173 23.01 16.39 41.13
CA ARG A 173 21.77 16.69 40.40
C ARG A 173 21.39 15.47 39.56
N GLU A 174 20.52 14.62 40.10
CA GLU A 174 19.76 13.66 39.33
C GLU A 174 18.82 14.41 38.38
N GLY A 175 19.26 14.56 37.13
CA GLY A 175 18.52 15.23 36.06
C GLY A 175 17.34 14.41 35.55
N GLY A 176 16.29 14.29 36.37
CA GLY A 176 14.96 13.88 35.91
C GLY A 176 14.19 15.08 35.39
N ILE A 177 13.95 15.17 34.09
CA ILE A 177 13.16 16.27 33.49
C ILE A 177 11.70 16.14 33.96
N ARG A 178 11.27 16.99 34.89
CA ARG A 178 9.88 17.06 35.36
C ARG A 178 9.07 17.93 34.41
N PHE A 179 8.28 17.32 33.54
CA PHE A 179 7.18 18.00 32.86
C PHE A 179 5.95 17.97 33.76
N SER A 180 5.57 19.11 34.35
CA SER A 180 4.28 19.26 35.04
C SER A 180 3.29 19.97 34.13
N TYR A 181 2.30 19.23 33.64
CA TYR A 181 1.09 19.81 33.04
C TYR A 181 0.00 19.85 34.12
N PRO A 182 -0.80 20.92 34.23
CA PRO A 182 -1.81 21.02 35.29
C PRO A 182 -2.88 19.94 35.09
N GLY A 183 -2.95 18.97 36.01
CA GLY A 183 -4.01 17.97 36.07
C GLY A 183 -3.61 16.50 35.86
N SER A 184 -2.36 16.19 35.46
CA SER A 184 -1.93 14.79 35.40
C SER A 184 -0.43 14.63 35.69
N ARG A 185 -0.11 13.80 36.69
CA ARG A 185 1.26 13.39 37.02
C ARG A 185 1.50 11.99 36.45
N VAL A 186 2.05 11.92 35.25
CA VAL A 186 2.58 10.66 34.72
C VAL A 186 4.04 10.55 35.16
N ARG A 187 4.31 9.68 36.12
CA ARG A 187 5.67 9.23 36.44
C ARG A 187 6.00 8.08 35.48
N VAL A 188 6.81 8.34 34.46
CA VAL A 188 7.44 7.27 33.69
C VAL A 188 8.55 6.71 34.56
N ASN A 189 8.29 5.54 35.16
CA ASN A 189 9.27 4.80 35.94
C ASN A 189 10.02 3.88 34.96
N ASP A 190 11.08 4.40 34.34
CA ASP A 190 12.00 3.63 33.50
C ASP A 190 12.84 2.71 34.39
N ASN A 191 12.23 1.61 34.82
CA ASN A 191 12.87 0.63 35.69
C ASN A 191 12.88 -0.75 35.00
N ASN A 192 13.55 -0.84 33.85
CA ASN A 192 14.30 -2.03 33.41
C ASN A 192 15.01 -1.77 32.09
N GLY A 193 16.35 -1.85 32.11
CA GLY A 193 17.21 -1.77 30.94
C GLY A 193 17.91 -0.42 30.84
N SER A 194 19.24 -0.44 30.94
CA SER A 194 20.13 0.73 30.89
C SER A 194 19.72 1.72 29.78
N PRO A 195 19.73 3.05 30.04
CA PRO A 195 19.46 4.06 29.02
C PRO A 195 20.64 4.11 28.04
N LYS A 196 20.70 3.16 27.10
CA LYS A 196 21.66 3.16 26.01
C LYS A 196 21.25 4.24 25.01
N ASN A 197 21.55 5.49 25.35
CA ASN A 197 21.64 6.67 24.49
C ASN A 197 20.39 6.98 23.64
N PRO A 198 19.40 7.75 24.16
CA PRO A 198 18.22 8.19 23.40
C PRO A 198 18.56 8.98 22.12
N ILE A 199 19.75 9.57 22.06
CA ILE A 199 20.28 10.25 20.87
C ILE A 199 20.54 9.25 19.73
N ARG A 200 20.97 8.02 20.03
CA ARG A 200 21.20 6.97 19.02
C ARG A 200 19.89 6.50 18.42
N ASP A 201 18.87 6.29 19.25
CA ASP A 201 17.55 5.86 18.78
C ASP A 201 16.92 6.93 17.88
N ALA A 202 16.98 8.19 18.28
CA ALA A 202 16.51 9.31 17.47
C ALA A 202 17.28 9.46 16.14
N LEU A 203 18.60 9.23 16.14
CA LEU A 203 19.43 9.24 14.94
C LEU A 203 19.12 8.07 14.01
N LEU A 204 18.94 6.85 14.54
CA LEU A 204 18.59 5.68 13.75
C LEU A 204 17.20 5.82 13.14
N GLU A 205 16.24 6.34 13.90
CA GLU A 205 14.88 6.62 13.41
C GLU A 205 14.92 7.67 12.30
N SER A 206 15.65 8.78 12.49
CA SER A 206 15.81 9.84 11.49
C SER A 206 16.52 9.35 10.22
N LEU A 207 17.59 8.55 10.38
CA LEU A 207 18.33 7.97 9.25
C LEU A 207 17.46 6.98 8.47
N LEU A 208 16.72 6.13 9.19
CA LEU A 208 15.80 5.18 8.58
C LEU A 208 14.72 5.93 7.80
N GLN A 209 14.13 7.00 8.37
CA GLN A 209 13.10 7.79 7.71
C GLN A 209 13.61 8.47 6.42
N ILE A 210 14.83 9.02 6.45
CA ILE A 210 15.48 9.63 5.28
C ILE A 210 15.69 8.59 4.16
N ILE A 211 16.09 7.37 4.49
CA ILE A 211 16.31 6.30 3.50
C ILE A 211 14.98 5.70 3.02
N LEU A 212 13.98 5.60 3.90
CA LEU A 212 12.69 4.98 3.59
C LEU A 212 11.84 5.83 2.64
N LEU A 213 11.93 7.15 2.73
CA LEU A 213 11.12 8.08 1.94
C LEU A 213 11.32 7.91 0.40
N PRO A 214 12.55 7.96 -0.14
CA PRO A 214 12.79 7.71 -1.56
C PRO A 214 12.40 6.29 -1.99
N LEU A 215 12.66 5.30 -1.13
CA LEU A 215 12.28 3.91 -1.38
C LEU A 215 10.76 3.78 -1.52
N GLN A 216 9.98 4.47 -0.68
CA GLN A 216 8.52 4.50 -0.78
C GLN A 216 8.05 5.12 -2.10
N ILE A 217 8.69 6.18 -2.58
CA ILE A 217 8.37 6.77 -3.90
C ILE A 217 8.61 5.77 -5.03
N ILE A 218 9.71 5.01 -4.96
CA ILE A 218 10.02 3.97 -5.95
C ILE A 218 8.97 2.86 -5.89
N VAL A 219 8.69 2.32 -4.70
CA VAL A 219 7.72 1.24 -4.50
C VAL A 219 6.32 1.65 -4.96
N THR A 220 5.87 2.86 -4.61
CA THR A 220 4.56 3.36 -5.04
C THR A 220 4.45 3.52 -6.55
N SER A 221 5.52 4.00 -7.21
CA SER A 221 5.59 4.12 -8.67
C SER A 221 5.52 2.75 -9.36
N PHE A 222 6.29 1.77 -8.87
CA PHE A 222 6.24 0.39 -9.38
C PHE A 222 4.87 -0.25 -9.15
N THR A 223 4.26 -0.02 -7.99
CA THR A 223 2.91 -0.49 -7.68
C THR A 223 1.91 0.06 -8.71
N ALA A 224 1.96 1.35 -9.03
CA ALA A 224 1.08 1.96 -10.04
C ALA A 224 1.26 1.34 -11.43
N ILE A 225 2.51 1.07 -11.84
CA ILE A 225 2.82 0.40 -13.12
C ILE A 225 2.24 -1.01 -13.15
N ILE A 226 2.42 -1.80 -12.06
CA ILE A 226 1.88 -3.16 -11.97
C ILE A 226 0.35 -3.15 -12.04
N VAL A 227 -0.32 -2.20 -11.37
CA VAL A 227 -1.79 -2.04 -11.46
C VAL A 227 -2.21 -1.73 -12.90
N ALA A 228 -1.49 -0.85 -13.59
CA ALA A 228 -1.77 -0.52 -14.99
C ALA A 228 -1.60 -1.74 -15.93
N LEU A 229 -0.54 -2.54 -15.71
CA LEU A 229 -0.30 -3.76 -16.49
C LEU A 229 -1.33 -4.85 -16.21
N LEU A 230 -1.69 -5.06 -14.94
CA LEU A 230 -2.78 -5.96 -14.55
C LEU A 230 -4.09 -5.54 -15.22
N TYR A 231 -4.37 -4.23 -15.21
CA TYR A 231 -5.55 -3.69 -15.85
C TYR A 231 -5.58 -4.00 -17.36
N LEU A 232 -4.49 -3.73 -18.09
CA LEU A 232 -4.40 -4.06 -19.52
C LEU A 232 -4.57 -5.57 -19.77
N LYS A 233 -3.92 -6.41 -18.97
CA LYS A 233 -3.99 -7.87 -19.10
C LYS A 233 -5.39 -8.41 -18.81
N THR A 234 -6.08 -7.87 -17.81
CA THR A 234 -7.47 -8.26 -17.51
C THR A 234 -8.44 -7.88 -18.64
N ARG A 235 -8.24 -6.75 -19.34
CA ARG A 235 -9.04 -6.41 -20.53
C ARG A 235 -8.74 -7.33 -21.71
N GLN A 236 -7.47 -7.64 -21.96
CA GLN A 236 -7.08 -8.59 -23.01
C GLN A 236 -7.72 -9.98 -22.76
N ALA A 237 -7.76 -10.42 -21.50
CA ALA A 237 -8.44 -11.67 -21.11
C ALA A 237 -9.97 -11.61 -21.31
N GLY A 238 -10.54 -10.41 -21.36
CA GLY A 238 -11.94 -10.14 -21.70
C GLY A 238 -12.26 -10.14 -23.20
N GLY A 239 -11.27 -10.40 -24.06
CA GLY A 239 -11.43 -10.47 -25.52
C GLY A 239 -11.34 -9.13 -26.24
N GLU A 240 -11.12 -8.02 -25.52
CA GLU A 240 -10.79 -6.73 -26.15
C GLU A 240 -9.35 -6.76 -26.65
N THR A 241 -9.15 -6.65 -27.97
CA THR A 241 -7.80 -6.57 -28.54
C THR A 241 -7.14 -5.25 -28.17
N LEU A 242 -5.80 -5.22 -28.07
CA LEU A 242 -5.07 -3.97 -27.78
C LEU A 242 -5.38 -2.87 -28.82
N ARG A 243 -5.66 -3.27 -30.07
CA ARG A 243 -6.11 -2.36 -31.14
C ARG A 243 -7.45 -1.71 -30.85
N ASP A 244 -8.41 -2.46 -30.30
CA ASP A 244 -9.73 -1.94 -29.92
C ASP A 244 -9.65 -0.98 -28.72
N LEU A 245 -8.69 -1.20 -27.82
CA LEU A 245 -8.40 -0.25 -26.75
C LEU A 245 -7.74 1.02 -27.29
N LEU A 246 -6.77 0.87 -28.18
CA LEU A 246 -6.09 2.01 -28.81
C LEU A 246 -7.08 2.85 -29.64
N SER A 247 -7.98 2.20 -30.40
CA SER A 247 -9.00 2.88 -31.19
C SER A 247 -9.98 3.65 -30.31
N LYS A 248 -10.42 3.07 -29.18
CA LYS A 248 -11.26 3.79 -28.20
C LYS A 248 -10.54 4.98 -27.59
N PHE A 249 -9.25 4.89 -27.30
CA PHE A 249 -8.47 6.04 -26.84
C PHE A 249 -8.36 7.11 -27.93
N GLU A 250 -8.04 6.72 -29.17
CA GLU A 250 -8.01 7.63 -30.33
C GLU A 250 -9.36 8.30 -30.60
N GLU A 251 -10.47 7.58 -30.38
CA GLU A 251 -11.83 8.10 -30.52
C GLU A 251 -12.26 8.97 -29.33
N THR A 252 -11.84 8.65 -28.09
CA THR A 252 -12.23 9.37 -26.87
C THR A 252 -11.39 10.64 -26.65
N ASP A 253 -10.10 10.64 -27.01
CA ASP A 253 -9.24 11.83 -26.95
C ASP A 253 -9.54 12.85 -28.04
N ALA A 254 -10.37 12.47 -29.04
CA ALA A 254 -10.86 13.37 -30.06
C ALA A 254 -12.30 13.83 -29.74
N PRO A 255 -12.51 15.00 -29.09
CA PRO A 255 -13.76 15.71 -29.30
C PRO A 255 -13.77 16.09 -30.79
N ARG A 256 -14.44 15.28 -31.61
CA ARG A 256 -14.59 15.57 -33.04
C ARG A 256 -15.18 16.97 -33.11
N LYS A 257 -14.41 17.92 -33.65
CA LYS A 257 -14.94 19.26 -33.84
C LYS A 257 -16.16 19.10 -34.73
N LYS A 258 -17.28 19.75 -34.42
CA LYS A 258 -18.50 19.73 -35.26
C LYS A 258 -18.20 20.03 -36.75
N TRP A 259 -17.11 20.73 -37.03
CA TRP A 259 -16.54 20.90 -38.36
C TRP A 259 -16.13 19.57 -39.05
N GLN A 260 -15.42 18.67 -38.37
CA GLN A 260 -14.97 17.38 -38.92
C GLN A 260 -16.16 16.45 -39.15
N GLU A 261 -17.15 16.46 -38.26
CA GLU A 261 -18.42 15.74 -38.45
C GLU A 261 -19.19 16.30 -39.63
N ARG A 262 -19.27 17.63 -39.76
CA ARG A 262 -19.87 18.29 -40.93
C ARG A 262 -19.11 17.98 -42.23
N MET A 263 -17.77 17.93 -42.20
CA MET A 263 -16.97 17.60 -43.39
C MET A 263 -17.14 16.14 -43.81
N ARG A 264 -17.20 15.20 -42.85
CA ARG A 264 -17.46 13.79 -43.13
C ARG A 264 -18.89 13.57 -43.61
N GLY A 265 -19.86 14.29 -43.04
CA GLY A 265 -21.24 14.33 -43.56
C GLY A 265 -21.28 14.80 -45.00
N ARG A 266 -20.55 15.88 -45.34
CA ARG A 266 -20.42 16.37 -46.72
C ARG A 266 -19.75 15.35 -47.65
N LEU A 267 -18.69 14.67 -47.21
CA LEU A 267 -18.01 13.63 -48.02
C LEU A 267 -18.89 12.40 -48.27
N LEU A 268 -19.68 11.97 -47.28
CA LEU A 268 -20.62 10.86 -47.44
C LEU A 268 -21.82 11.25 -48.31
N GLN A 269 -22.23 12.53 -48.28
CA GLN A 269 -23.32 13.07 -49.10
C GLN A 269 -22.85 13.36 -50.53
N SER A 270 -21.60 13.77 -50.74
CA SER A 270 -21.00 13.98 -52.07
C SER A 270 -20.57 12.68 -52.74
N GLY A 271 -20.32 11.61 -51.99
CA GLY A 271 -20.04 10.28 -52.54
C GLY A 271 -21.25 9.55 -53.11
N ARG A 272 -22.46 10.12 -52.99
CA ARG A 272 -23.73 9.52 -53.46
C ARG A 272 -24.27 10.16 -54.74
N THR A 273 -23.42 10.85 -55.50
CA THR A 273 -23.78 11.35 -56.83
C THR A 273 -23.32 10.38 -57.91
N SER A 274 -24.29 9.95 -58.72
CA SER A 274 -24.14 9.32 -60.04
C SER A 274 -23.90 7.81 -60.09
N SER A 275 -24.99 7.06 -60.02
CA SER A 275 -25.26 6.04 -61.04
C SER A 275 -26.77 5.93 -61.27
N ASN A 276 -27.30 6.88 -62.04
CA ASN A 276 -28.41 6.64 -62.95
C ASN A 276 -27.81 6.86 -64.35
N PRO A 277 -28.00 5.90 -65.25
CA PRO A 277 -29.17 5.98 -66.13
C PRO A 277 -30.25 4.96 -65.78
#